data_AF-A0A1A7XKB4-F1
#
_entry.id   AF-A0A1A7XKB4-F1
#
_cell.length_a   1.000
_cell.length_b   1.000
_cell.length_c   1.000
_cell.angle_alpha   90.00
_cell.angle_beta   90.00
_cell.angle_gamma   90.00
#
_symmetry.space_group_name_H-M   'P 1'
#
loop_
_entity.id
_entity.type
_entity.pdbx_description
1 polymer ?
#
loop_
_entity_poly.entity_id
_entity_poly.type
_entity_poly.pdbx_seq_one_letter_code
_entity_poly.pdbx_strand_id
1 'polypeptide(L)'
;TADNNNVAVESWSTEDNKDADVSNRPWFALSCDRRTADDALLSSNKDGAFMVRKSSGQDARQPYTLVVFYKGRVYNIPIRYLPATQQYALGREKKGEEYFSSVSHIIENHQRNPLVLIDSQSNTKDATKLCYPMKP
;
A
#
# COMPACT_ATOMS: atom_id res chain seq x y z
N THR A 1 33.83 26.67 33.15
CA THR A 1 32.57 26.91 33.87
C THR A 1 31.65 27.71 32.98
N ALA A 2 30.38 27.29 32.92
CA ALA A 2 29.25 27.81 32.12
C ALA A 2 29.33 27.51 30.61
N ASP A 3 28.69 26.45 30.12
CA ASP A 3 27.25 26.28 29.84
C ASP A 3 26.78 27.08 28.63
N ASN A 4 26.36 26.36 27.59
CA ASN A 4 25.17 26.73 26.81
C ASN A 4 24.64 25.50 26.07
N ASN A 5 23.67 24.86 26.71
CA ASN A 5 22.68 23.99 26.09
C ASN A 5 21.77 24.84 25.18
N ASN A 6 21.56 24.44 23.92
CA ASN A 6 20.22 24.53 23.34
C ASN A 6 20.04 23.59 22.13
N VAL A 7 19.29 22.54 22.41
CA VAL A 7 18.38 21.71 21.61
C VAL A 7 18.14 22.14 20.16
N ALA A 8 18.30 21.19 19.23
CA ALA A 8 17.61 21.19 17.94
C ALA A 8 17.30 19.75 17.49
N VAL A 9 16.14 19.30 17.96
CA VAL A 9 15.17 18.44 17.26
C VAL A 9 15.62 17.05 16.79
N GLU A 10 15.40 16.07 17.67
CA GLU A 10 15.23 14.67 17.29
C GLU A 10 14.04 14.55 16.32
N SER A 11 14.34 14.31 15.05
CA SER A 11 13.35 14.10 13.99
C SER A 11 13.56 12.75 13.33
N TRP A 12 13.70 11.66 14.11
CA TRP A 12 13.70 10.29 13.56
C TRP A 12 13.09 9.31 14.55
N SER A 13 11.76 9.19 14.59
CA SER A 13 11.13 8.03 15.27
C SER A 13 9.78 7.59 14.68
N THR A 14 9.30 8.19 13.57
CA THR A 14 7.95 7.89 13.05
C THR A 14 7.94 7.04 11.76
N GLU A 15 9.10 6.83 11.14
CA GLU A 15 9.25 6.03 9.92
C GLU A 15 9.49 4.54 10.23
N ASP A 16 10.31 4.24 11.24
CA ASP A 16 10.66 2.85 11.63
C ASP A 16 9.46 1.97 12.00
N ASN A 17 8.44 2.52 12.66
CA ASN A 17 7.33 1.70 13.16
C ASN A 17 6.34 1.29 12.04
N LYS A 18 6.21 2.09 10.97
CA LYS A 18 5.29 1.75 9.85
C LYS A 18 5.87 0.64 8.99
N ASP A 19 7.18 0.67 8.77
CA ASP A 19 7.85 -0.36 8.00
C ASP A 19 7.87 -1.71 8.75
N ALA A 20 7.85 -1.71 10.09
CA ALA A 20 7.78 -2.95 10.87
C ALA A 20 6.52 -3.81 10.56
N ASP A 21 5.36 -3.18 10.30
CA ASP A 21 4.11 -3.87 9.94
C ASP A 21 4.24 -4.70 8.65
N VAL A 22 5.08 -4.23 7.71
CA VAL A 22 5.20 -4.78 6.36
C VAL A 22 6.50 -5.56 6.12
N SER A 23 7.57 -5.27 6.85
CA SER A 23 8.95 -5.71 6.54
C SER A 23 9.15 -7.22 6.41
N ASN A 24 8.36 -8.03 7.12
CA ASN A 24 8.47 -9.49 7.10
C ASN A 24 7.30 -10.19 6.38
N ARG A 25 6.48 -9.43 5.63
CA ARG A 25 5.28 -9.98 4.99
C ARG A 25 5.62 -10.60 3.63
N PRO A 26 4.99 -11.74 3.27
CA PRO A 26 5.26 -12.44 2.00
C PRO A 26 4.76 -11.68 0.77
N TRP A 27 3.93 -10.65 0.95
CA TRP A 27 3.42 -9.78 -0.11
C TRP A 27 4.13 -8.42 -0.18
N PHE A 28 5.07 -8.13 0.73
CA PHE A 28 5.77 -6.84 0.74
C PHE A 28 7.07 -6.88 -0.07
N ALA A 29 7.18 -5.96 -1.03
CA ALA A 29 8.29 -5.82 -1.96
C ALA A 29 8.95 -4.45 -1.78
N LEU A 30 9.90 -4.36 -0.83
CA LEU A 30 10.49 -3.12 -0.34
C LEU A 30 11.16 -2.27 -1.43
N SER A 31 11.95 -2.90 -2.30
CA SER A 31 12.76 -2.26 -3.36
C SER A 31 12.16 -2.43 -4.76
N CYS A 32 10.87 -2.79 -4.86
CA CYS A 32 10.23 -3.04 -6.13
C CYS A 32 9.67 -1.74 -6.74
N ASP A 33 10.18 -1.36 -7.91
CA ASP A 33 9.63 -0.26 -8.68
C ASP A 33 8.28 -0.65 -9.34
N ARG A 34 7.57 0.35 -9.85
CA ARG A 34 6.26 0.15 -10.47
C ARG A 34 6.30 -0.83 -11.65
N ARG A 35 7.29 -0.69 -12.53
CA ARG A 35 7.39 -1.50 -13.75
C ARG A 35 7.65 -2.96 -13.40
N THR A 36 8.60 -3.20 -12.50
CA THR A 36 8.91 -4.54 -12.01
C THR A 36 7.69 -5.21 -11.35
N ALA A 37 6.91 -4.47 -10.55
CA ALA A 37 5.68 -4.99 -9.96
C ALA A 37 4.61 -5.33 -11.02
N ASP A 38 4.40 -4.42 -11.98
CA ASP A 38 3.43 -4.60 -13.05
C ASP A 38 3.79 -5.82 -13.91
N ASP A 39 5.05 -5.96 -14.32
CA ASP A 39 5.54 -7.07 -15.15
C ASP A 39 5.44 -8.42 -14.42
N ALA A 40 5.82 -8.47 -13.13
CA ALA A 40 5.76 -9.69 -12.33
C ALA A 40 4.31 -10.20 -12.13
N LEU A 41 3.39 -9.29 -11.83
CA LEU A 41 1.99 -9.64 -11.65
C LEU A 41 1.31 -10.00 -12.97
N LEU A 42 1.59 -9.27 -14.06
CA LEU A 42 1.09 -9.59 -15.39
C LEU A 42 1.55 -10.97 -15.86
N SER A 43 2.83 -11.30 -15.62
CA SER A 43 3.41 -12.60 -15.95
C SER A 43 2.81 -13.75 -15.13
N SER A 44 2.33 -13.47 -13.91
CA SER A 44 1.69 -14.48 -13.06
C SER A 44 0.36 -14.99 -13.63
N ASN A 45 -0.36 -14.13 -14.35
CA ASN A 45 -1.68 -14.36 -14.94
C ASN A 45 -2.68 -15.05 -13.99
N LYS A 46 -2.66 -14.66 -12.70
CA LYS A 46 -3.54 -15.21 -11.65
C LYS A 46 -4.41 -14.12 -11.05
N ASP A 47 -5.72 -14.20 -11.28
CA ASP A 47 -6.67 -13.24 -10.72
C ASP A 47 -6.58 -13.18 -9.19
N GLY A 48 -6.46 -11.97 -8.65
CA GLY A 48 -6.24 -11.74 -7.23
C GLY A 48 -4.79 -11.93 -6.79
N ALA A 49 -3.84 -12.06 -7.71
CA ALA A 49 -2.42 -11.91 -7.40
C ALA A 49 -2.10 -10.48 -6.99
N PHE A 50 -1.29 -10.30 -5.94
CA PHE A 50 -1.08 -8.99 -5.36
C PHE A 50 0.28 -8.85 -4.67
N MET A 51 0.73 -7.60 -4.52
CA MET A 51 1.85 -7.23 -3.67
C MET A 51 1.69 -5.79 -3.16
N VAL A 52 2.43 -5.43 -2.12
CA VAL A 52 2.57 -4.04 -1.65
C VAL A 52 4.01 -3.61 -1.87
N ARG A 53 4.19 -2.44 -2.46
CA ARG A 53 5.50 -1.80 -2.65
C ARG A 53 5.54 -0.43 -2.01
N LYS A 54 6.75 0.11 -1.78
CA LYS A 54 6.91 1.54 -1.50
C LYS A 54 6.41 2.36 -2.70
N SER A 55 5.71 3.44 -2.42
CA SER A 55 5.32 4.39 -3.46
C SER A 55 6.58 5.01 -4.07
N SER A 56 6.52 5.32 -5.37
CA SER A 56 7.65 5.92 -6.08
C SER A 56 7.79 7.43 -5.84
N GLY A 57 6.75 8.07 -5.31
CA GLY A 57 6.76 9.49 -4.96
C GLY A 57 7.27 9.72 -3.53
N GLN A 58 7.70 10.94 -3.25
CA GLN A 58 8.14 11.38 -1.92
C GLN A 58 6.96 11.85 -1.03
N ASP A 59 5.73 11.41 -1.33
CA ASP A 59 4.55 11.82 -0.57
C ASP A 59 4.40 10.95 0.69
N ALA A 60 4.73 11.53 1.84
CA ALA A 60 4.57 10.88 3.15
C ALA A 60 3.11 10.51 3.46
N ARG A 61 2.11 11.14 2.80
CA ARG A 61 0.70 10.76 2.92
C ARG A 61 0.32 9.56 2.05
N GLN A 62 1.21 9.07 1.20
CA GLN A 62 1.01 7.88 0.39
C GLN A 62 2.26 6.99 0.41
N PRO A 63 2.64 6.42 1.56
CA PRO A 63 3.91 5.69 1.71
C PRO A 63 3.98 4.41 0.87
N TYR A 64 2.83 3.78 0.59
CA TYR A 64 2.78 2.49 -0.09
C TYR A 64 1.78 2.48 -1.26
N THR A 65 1.95 1.49 -2.14
CA THR A 65 1.02 1.19 -3.22
C THR A 65 0.69 -0.31 -3.18
N LEU A 66 -0.60 -0.64 -3.11
CA LEU A 66 -1.11 -1.99 -3.33
C LEU A 66 -1.22 -2.22 -4.85
N VAL A 67 -0.62 -3.29 -5.33
CA VAL A 67 -0.66 -3.68 -6.74
C VAL A 67 -1.43 -4.99 -6.85
N VAL A 68 -2.45 -5.05 -7.71
CA VAL A 68 -3.34 -6.20 -7.86
C VAL A 68 -3.50 -6.55 -9.34
N PHE A 69 -3.36 -7.83 -9.69
CA PHE A 69 -3.71 -8.34 -11.00
C PHE A 69 -5.12 -8.92 -11.01
N TYR A 70 -5.90 -8.53 -12.00
CA TYR A 70 -7.24 -9.07 -12.22
C TYR A 70 -7.66 -8.89 -13.68
N LYS A 71 -8.21 -9.95 -14.28
CA LYS A 71 -8.74 -9.98 -15.67
C LYS A 71 -7.78 -9.40 -16.70
N GLY A 72 -6.51 -9.82 -16.65
CA GLY A 72 -5.50 -9.38 -17.60
C GLY A 72 -4.99 -7.95 -17.38
N ARG A 73 -5.29 -7.34 -16.23
CA ARG A 73 -4.91 -5.95 -15.92
C ARG A 73 -4.26 -5.85 -14.55
N VAL A 74 -3.29 -4.93 -14.45
CA VAL A 74 -2.67 -4.55 -13.18
C VAL A 74 -3.25 -3.22 -12.67
N TYR A 75 -3.72 -3.22 -11.44
CA TYR A 75 -4.27 -2.07 -10.73
C TYR A 75 -3.25 -1.58 -9.70
N ASN A 76 -2.82 -0.32 -9.83
CA ASN A 76 -1.95 0.35 -8.87
C ASN A 76 -2.79 1.25 -7.96
N ILE A 77 -3.03 0.80 -6.72
CA ILE A 77 -3.93 1.44 -5.76
C ILE A 77 -3.09 2.12 -4.67
N PRO A 78 -3.10 3.45 -4.58
CA PRO A 78 -2.50 4.19 -3.47
C PRO A 78 -2.95 3.67 -2.10
N ILE A 79 -2.02 3.45 -1.18
CA ILE A 79 -2.32 3.31 0.24
C ILE A 79 -1.97 4.63 0.90
N ARG A 80 -2.99 5.40 1.27
CA ARG A 80 -2.83 6.69 1.94
C ARG A 80 -2.72 6.49 3.43
N TYR A 81 -1.89 7.31 4.09
CA TYR A 81 -1.84 7.45 5.54
C TYR A 81 -2.56 8.75 5.94
N LEU A 82 -3.44 8.65 6.94
CA LEU A 82 -4.22 9.75 7.50
C LEU A 82 -3.63 10.11 8.87
N PRO A 83 -2.82 11.18 8.99
CA PRO A 83 -2.13 11.50 10.24
C PRO A 83 -3.08 11.85 11.39
N ALA A 84 -4.23 12.45 11.08
CA ALA A 84 -5.20 12.89 12.09
C ALA A 84 -5.81 11.72 12.89
N THR A 85 -5.99 10.57 12.25
CA THR A 85 -6.58 9.37 12.88
C THR A 85 -5.59 8.22 12.99
N GLN A 86 -4.36 8.38 12.48
CA GLN A 86 -3.33 7.35 12.38
C GLN A 86 -3.81 6.07 11.67
N GLN A 87 -4.63 6.25 10.63
CA GLN A 87 -5.22 5.16 9.85
C GLN A 87 -4.76 5.20 8.40
N TYR A 88 -5.12 4.14 7.66
CA TYR A 88 -4.86 3.99 6.25
C TYR A 88 -6.16 3.87 5.45
N ALA A 89 -6.13 4.32 4.20
CA ALA A 89 -7.23 4.19 3.25
C ALA A 89 -6.72 3.87 1.84
N LEU A 90 -7.56 3.21 1.04
CA LEU A 90 -7.23 2.78 -0.32
C LEU A 90 -7.73 3.74 -1.40
N GLY A 91 -6.86 4.03 -2.36
CA GLY A 91 -7.17 4.82 -3.55
C GLY A 91 -7.30 6.32 -3.25
N ARG A 92 -8.03 7.02 -4.12
CA ARG A 92 -8.39 8.42 -3.90
C ARG A 92 -9.45 8.53 -2.82
N GLU A 93 -9.42 9.65 -2.09
CA GLU A 93 -10.43 9.94 -1.07
C GLU A 93 -11.84 9.88 -1.67
N LYS A 94 -12.74 9.19 -0.97
CA LYS A 94 -14.14 9.03 -1.38
C LYS A 94 -15.06 8.96 -0.17
N LYS A 95 -16.32 9.39 -0.36
CA LYS A 95 -17.35 9.29 0.68
C LYS A 95 -17.60 7.81 1.02
N GLY A 96 -17.52 7.49 2.31
CA GLY A 96 -17.71 6.11 2.80
C GLY A 96 -16.54 5.18 2.48
N GLU A 97 -15.32 5.71 2.38
CA GLU A 97 -14.13 4.86 2.31
C GLU A 97 -13.89 4.07 3.61
N GLU A 98 -13.20 2.95 3.46
CA GLU A 98 -12.80 2.10 4.59
C GLU A 98 -11.50 2.63 5.21
N TYR A 99 -11.43 2.56 6.54
CA TYR A 99 -10.26 2.94 7.31
C TYR A 99 -9.65 1.73 8.01
N PHE A 100 -8.33 1.62 7.94
CA PHE A 100 -7.58 0.48 8.45
C PHE A 100 -6.51 0.96 9.44
N SER A 101 -6.27 0.18 10.48
CA SER A 101 -5.25 0.50 11.49
C SER A 101 -3.81 0.24 10.99
N SER A 102 -3.63 -0.63 9.99
CA SER A 102 -2.32 -0.93 9.40
C SER A 102 -2.44 -1.43 7.95
N VAL A 103 -1.31 -1.58 7.27
CA VAL A 103 -1.27 -2.17 5.93
C VAL A 103 -1.60 -3.66 6.00
N SER A 104 -1.11 -4.36 7.01
CA SER A 104 -1.50 -5.76 7.25
C SER A 104 -3.01 -5.91 7.39
N HIS A 105 -3.68 -5.00 8.10
CA HIS A 105 -5.14 -5.01 8.25
C HIS A 105 -5.85 -4.84 6.90
N ILE A 106 -5.37 -3.98 6.00
CA ILE A 106 -5.89 -3.88 4.62
C ILE A 106 -5.84 -5.24 3.93
N ILE A 107 -4.68 -5.90 3.96
CA ILE A 107 -4.49 -7.17 3.27
C ILE A 107 -5.37 -8.27 3.86
N GLU A 108 -5.38 -8.41 5.19
CA GLU A 108 -6.18 -9.42 5.88
C GLU A 108 -7.70 -9.23 5.66
N ASN A 109 -8.17 -7.98 5.62
CA ASN A 109 -9.55 -7.68 5.28
C ASN A 109 -9.87 -8.15 3.86
N HIS A 110 -9.05 -7.76 2.87
CA HIS A 110 -9.33 -8.05 1.46
C HIS A 110 -8.94 -9.46 1.00
N GLN A 111 -8.26 -10.24 1.85
CA GLN A 111 -8.16 -11.69 1.71
C GLN A 111 -9.52 -12.37 1.99
N ARG A 112 -10.33 -11.82 2.88
CA ARG A 112 -11.65 -12.35 3.25
C ARG A 112 -12.79 -11.73 2.44
N ASN A 113 -12.70 -10.42 2.20
CA ASN A 113 -13.71 -9.58 1.58
C ASN A 113 -13.26 -9.08 0.21
N PRO A 114 -14.12 -9.05 -0.83
CA PRO A 114 -13.72 -8.54 -2.14
C PRO A 114 -13.29 -7.06 -2.08
N LEU A 115 -12.16 -6.73 -2.68
CA LEU A 115 -11.70 -5.38 -2.96
C LEU A 115 -12.32 -4.89 -4.28
N VAL A 116 -12.98 -3.74 -4.25
CA VAL A 116 -13.54 -3.11 -5.45
C VAL A 116 -12.42 -2.44 -6.24
N LEU A 117 -12.26 -2.87 -7.49
CA LEU A 117 -11.31 -2.35 -8.46
C LEU A 117 -12.06 -1.44 -9.45
N ILE A 118 -11.63 -0.18 -9.53
CA ILE A 118 -12.25 0.82 -10.40
C ILE A 118 -11.28 1.15 -11.52
N ASP A 119 -11.71 0.95 -12.76
CA ASP A 119 -10.98 1.44 -13.92
C ASP A 119 -11.62 2.73 -14.44
N SER A 120 -10.90 3.85 -14.32
CA SER A 120 -11.37 5.13 -14.82
C SER A 120 -11.42 5.20 -16.35
N GLN A 121 -10.68 4.35 -17.07
CA GLN A 121 -10.64 4.39 -18.53
C GLN A 121 -11.86 3.70 -19.14
N SER A 122 -12.24 2.53 -18.61
CA SER A 122 -13.39 1.77 -19.09
C SER A 122 -14.68 1.97 -18.28
N ASN A 123 -14.61 2.71 -17.17
CA ASN A 123 -15.68 2.86 -16.18
C ASN A 123 -16.20 1.53 -15.61
N THR A 124 -15.39 0.46 -15.64
CA THR A 124 -15.77 -0.79 -15.00
C THR A 124 -15.52 -0.75 -13.50
N LYS A 125 -16.39 -1.47 -12.79
CA LYS A 125 -16.25 -1.77 -11.37
C LYS A 125 -16.25 -3.27 -11.23
N ASP A 126 -15.07 -3.80 -11.00
CA ASP A 126 -14.86 -5.21 -10.73
C ASP A 126 -14.57 -5.40 -9.24
N ALA A 127 -14.62 -6.64 -8.77
CA ALA A 127 -14.21 -6.95 -7.40
C ALA A 127 -13.47 -8.29 -7.36
N THR A 128 -12.39 -8.34 -6.59
CA THR A 128 -11.62 -9.56 -6.36
C THR A 128 -11.12 -9.60 -4.93
N LYS A 129 -10.89 -10.81 -4.42
CA LYS A 129 -10.15 -10.99 -3.17
C LYS A 129 -8.64 -10.98 -3.47
N LEU A 130 -7.86 -10.68 -2.44
CA LEU A 130 -6.41 -10.82 -2.47
C LEU A 130 -6.07 -12.29 -2.17
N CYS A 131 -5.71 -13.05 -3.19
CA CYS A 131 -5.58 -14.51 -3.08
C CYS A 131 -4.13 -14.97 -3.10
N TYR A 132 -3.32 -14.40 -4.00
CA TYR A 132 -1.98 -14.90 -4.29
C TYR A 132 -0.93 -13.83 -3.97
N PRO A 133 -0.31 -13.85 -2.78
CA PRO A 133 0.77 -12.93 -2.46
C PRO A 133 1.97 -13.21 -3.37
N MET A 134 2.53 -12.15 -3.95
CA MET A 134 3.66 -12.22 -4.88
C MET A 134 4.80 -11.32 -4.41
N LYS A 135 6.02 -11.69 -4.81
CA LYS A 135 7.19 -10.82 -4.86
C LYS A 135 7.86 -11.00 -6.23
N PRO A 136 8.50 -9.97 -6.77
CA PRO A 136 9.37 -10.12 -7.95
C PRO A 136 10.50 -11.11 -7.70
#